data_AF-A0A2H0SEC7-F1
#
_entry.id   AF-A0A2H0SEC7-F1
#
_cell.length_a   1.000
_cell.length_b   1.000
_cell.length_c   1.000
_cell.angle_alpha   90.00
_cell.angle_beta   90.00
_cell.angle_gamma   90.00
#
_symmetry.space_group_name_H-M   'P 1'
#
loop_
_entity.id
_entity.type
_entity.pdbx_description
1 polymer ?
#
loop_
_entity_poly.entity_id
_entity_poly.type
_entity_poly.pdbx_seq_one_letter_code
_entity_poly.pdbx_strand_id
1 'polypeptide(L)'
;MKKETIVISINKKNIKFDILKINNKDRGKLRMIFRLWFRLSNLLRNFGSRGVNIPEGLTESLFCLEMGSVRVIKSYGTKGSFDTIDLKTNKRQQIKASSSYGPTTFGPSSFWDPDELYWMDFFRNGKIDGTFDIYKIPDKYVYKSSVNKEERLSDQQAQKRRPRIGFKKVIIDENKLEPIKKNCQI
;
A
#
# COMPACT_ATOMS: atom_id res chain seq x y z
N MET A 1 9.57 8.55 14.70
CA MET A 1 9.10 7.19 14.42
C MET A 1 9.40 6.41 15.67
N LYS A 2 8.42 5.68 16.21
CA LYS A 2 8.59 4.94 17.46
C LYS A 2 8.18 3.50 17.25
N LYS A 3 9.11 2.57 17.52
CA LYS A 3 8.80 1.13 17.52
C LYS A 3 8.15 0.78 18.84
N GLU A 4 7.06 0.02 18.78
CA GLU A 4 6.37 -0.47 19.96
C GLU A 4 5.84 -1.86 19.69
N THR A 5 5.69 -2.64 20.76
CA THR A 5 4.99 -3.90 20.73
C THR A 5 3.62 -3.69 21.34
N ILE A 6 2.57 -4.09 20.64
CA ILE A 6 1.18 -3.98 21.11
C ILE A 6 0.49 -5.34 21.03
N VAL A 7 -0.60 -5.47 21.77
CA VAL A 7 -1.51 -6.61 21.71
C VAL A 7 -2.88 -6.09 21.32
N ILE A 8 -3.45 -6.68 20.27
CA ILE A 8 -4.79 -6.33 19.77
C ILE A 8 -5.65 -7.58 19.80
N SER A 9 -6.90 -7.44 20.23
CA SER A 9 -7.88 -8.53 20.13
C SER A 9 -8.51 -8.54 18.73
N ILE A 10 -8.25 -9.60 17.96
CA ILE A 10 -8.81 -9.84 16.63
C ILE A 10 -9.58 -11.16 16.69
N ASN A 11 -10.88 -11.14 16.39
CA ASN A 11 -11.75 -12.33 16.45
C ASN A 11 -11.64 -13.09 17.78
N LYS A 12 -11.66 -12.35 18.91
CA LYS A 12 -11.52 -12.86 20.28
C LYS A 12 -10.15 -13.52 20.58
N LYS A 13 -9.15 -13.33 19.73
CA LYS A 13 -7.77 -13.78 19.98
C LYS A 13 -6.87 -12.57 20.17
N ASN A 14 -6.05 -12.61 21.22
CA ASN A 14 -5.05 -11.59 21.47
C ASN A 14 -3.82 -11.88 20.59
N ILE A 15 -3.56 -10.97 19.66
CA ILE A 15 -2.47 -11.08 18.68
C ILE A 15 -1.45 -10.00 18.99
N LYS A 16 -0.18 -10.40 19.06
CA LYS A 16 0.94 -9.50 19.32
C LYS A 16 1.49 -8.96 18.00
N PHE A 17 1.83 -7.68 17.99
CA PHE A 17 2.40 -6.98 16.85
C PHE A 17 3.57 -6.12 17.27
N ASP A 18 4.64 -6.16 16.48
CA ASP A 18 5.63 -5.09 16.48
C ASP A 18 5.20 -4.07 15.42
N ILE A 19 5.03 -2.83 15.85
CA ILE A 19 4.53 -1.74 15.03
C ILE A 19 5.52 -0.59 14.97
N LEU A 20 5.37 0.24 13.95
CA LEU A 20 5.98 1.56 13.86
C LEU A 20 4.89 2.63 13.92
N LYS A 21 4.90 3.41 15.01
CA LYS A 21 4.11 4.64 15.11
C LYS A 21 4.82 5.78 14.40
N ILE A 22 4.06 6.48 13.57
CA ILE A 22 4.53 7.60 12.76
C ILE A 22 3.65 8.80 13.06
N ASN A 23 4.27 9.97 13.17
CA ASN A 23 3.57 11.22 13.44
C ASN A 23 4.13 12.36 12.57
N ASN A 24 3.49 13.52 12.63
CA ASN A 24 3.87 14.66 11.78
C ASN A 24 5.32 15.12 11.93
N LYS A 25 5.99 14.87 13.07
CA LYS A 25 7.41 15.20 13.23
C LYS A 25 8.32 14.33 12.35
N ASP A 26 7.84 13.19 11.88
CA ASP A 26 8.56 12.28 11.00
C ASP A 26 8.47 12.63 9.51
N ARG A 27 7.53 13.51 9.14
CA ARG A 27 7.25 13.89 7.75
C ARG A 27 8.51 14.36 7.02
N GLY A 28 9.35 15.18 7.68
CA GLY A 28 10.61 15.65 7.11
C GLY A 28 11.58 14.52 6.72
N LYS A 29 11.64 13.44 7.52
CA LYS A 29 12.46 12.26 7.21
C LYS A 29 11.88 11.46 6.03
N LEU A 30 10.55 11.30 5.99
CA LEU A 30 9.87 10.64 4.86
C LEU A 30 10.09 11.41 3.56
N ARG A 31 10.02 12.74 3.59
CA ARG A 31 10.35 13.63 2.46
C ARG A 31 11.78 13.47 1.98
N MET A 32 12.74 13.36 2.89
CA MET A 32 14.13 13.11 2.53
C MET A 32 14.29 11.74 1.82
N ILE A 33 13.68 10.68 2.37
CA ILE A 33 13.70 9.33 1.77
C ILE A 33 13.09 9.37 0.36
N PHE A 34 11.95 10.03 0.19
CA PHE A 34 11.32 10.19 -1.12
C PHE A 34 12.24 10.89 -2.13
N ARG A 35 12.86 12.00 -1.76
CA ARG A 35 13.78 12.75 -2.64
C ARG A 35 14.98 11.89 -3.06
N LEU A 36 15.56 11.13 -2.13
CA LEU A 36 16.66 10.22 -2.43
C LEU A 36 16.23 9.10 -3.39
N TRP A 37 15.08 8.47 -3.13
CA TRP A 37 14.52 7.45 -4.02
C TRP A 37 14.24 8.02 -5.43
N PHE A 38 13.64 9.21 -5.51
CA PHE A 38 13.32 9.85 -6.77
C PHE A 38 14.58 10.15 -7.59
N ARG A 39 15.61 10.70 -6.94
CA ARG A 39 16.92 10.95 -7.55
C ARG A 39 17.55 9.66 -8.06
N LEU A 40 17.63 8.61 -7.23
CA LEU A 40 18.18 7.32 -7.64
C LEU A 40 17.44 6.75 -8.85
N SER A 41 16.11 6.77 -8.82
CA SER A 41 15.27 6.24 -9.90
C SER A 41 15.47 6.99 -11.22
N ASN A 42 15.72 8.30 -11.17
CA ASN A 42 16.03 9.08 -12.37
C ASN A 42 17.44 8.85 -12.88
N LEU A 43 18.44 8.72 -11.99
CA LEU A 43 19.80 8.36 -12.38
C LEU A 43 19.85 7.00 -13.09
N LEU A 44 19.13 6.00 -12.57
CA LEU A 44 19.04 4.68 -13.21
C LEU A 44 18.39 4.75 -14.59
N ARG A 45 17.34 5.56 -14.76
CA ARG A 45 16.68 5.78 -16.05
C ARG A 45 17.60 6.43 -17.07
N ASN A 46 18.41 7.41 -16.65
CA ASN A 46 19.41 8.03 -17.51
C ASN A 46 20.53 7.06 -17.89
N PHE A 47 20.76 6.02 -17.08
CA PHE A 47 21.70 4.94 -17.37
C PHE A 47 21.08 3.80 -18.20
N GLY A 48 19.91 4.02 -18.81
CA GLY A 48 19.22 3.02 -19.63
C GLY A 48 18.57 1.87 -18.84
N SER A 49 18.52 1.98 -17.50
CA SER A 49 17.89 0.98 -16.63
C SER A 49 16.49 1.43 -16.20
N ARG A 50 15.73 0.51 -15.60
CA ARG A 50 14.45 0.86 -14.98
C ARG A 50 14.70 1.61 -13.67
N GLY A 51 13.83 2.57 -13.38
CA GLY A 51 13.77 3.18 -12.04
C GLY A 51 13.37 2.15 -10.98
N VAL A 52 13.69 2.43 -9.73
CA VAL A 52 13.30 1.57 -8.60
C VAL A 52 11.82 1.83 -8.27
N ASN A 53 11.06 0.77 -7.96
CA ASN A 53 9.71 0.93 -7.43
C ASN A 53 9.72 1.80 -6.17
N ILE A 54 8.64 2.56 -5.94
CA ILE A 54 8.52 3.34 -4.72
C ILE A 54 8.58 2.40 -3.49
N PRO A 55 9.41 2.69 -2.45
CA PRO A 55 9.59 1.76 -1.35
C PRO A 55 8.31 1.62 -0.51
N GLU A 56 7.89 0.38 -0.25
CA GLU A 56 6.69 0.08 0.54
C GLU A 56 6.77 0.69 1.95
N GLY A 57 7.92 0.57 2.60
CA GLY A 57 8.16 1.18 3.91
C GLY A 57 8.02 2.71 3.92
N LEU A 58 8.18 3.42 2.79
CA LEU A 58 7.88 4.85 2.67
C LEU A 58 6.37 5.06 2.51
N THR A 59 5.72 4.34 1.60
CA THR A 59 4.31 4.54 1.25
C THR A 59 3.38 4.14 2.39
N GLU A 60 3.61 3.01 3.02
CA GLU A 60 2.88 2.58 4.22
C GLU A 60 3.04 3.59 5.37
N SER A 61 4.24 4.16 5.49
CA SER A 61 4.52 5.15 6.53
C SER A 61 3.76 6.46 6.31
N LEU A 62 3.68 6.91 5.06
CA LEU A 62 2.88 8.05 4.65
C LEU A 62 1.39 7.77 4.81
N PHE A 63 0.92 6.57 4.48
CA PHE A 63 -0.46 6.17 4.73
C PHE A 63 -0.82 6.28 6.21
N CYS A 64 -0.01 5.71 7.11
CA CYS A 64 -0.20 5.80 8.57
C CYS A 64 -0.28 7.26 9.05
N LEU A 65 0.55 8.14 8.51
CA LEU A 65 0.57 9.56 8.82
C LEU A 65 -0.75 10.25 8.42
N GLU A 66 -1.28 9.90 7.25
CA GLU A 66 -2.47 10.55 6.69
C GLU A 66 -3.79 9.98 7.22
N MET A 67 -3.82 8.70 7.55
CA MET A 67 -5.03 7.95 7.93
C MET A 67 -5.11 7.60 9.41
N GLY A 68 -4.02 7.81 10.18
CA GLY A 68 -3.98 7.52 11.62
C GLY A 68 -3.77 6.05 11.97
N SER A 69 -3.41 5.21 10.99
CA SER A 69 -3.03 3.81 11.21
C SER A 69 -1.61 3.66 11.76
N VAL A 70 -1.24 2.45 12.15
CA VAL A 70 0.15 2.09 12.51
C VAL A 70 0.72 1.08 11.54
N ARG A 71 2.01 1.21 11.22
CA ARG A 71 2.67 0.28 10.30
C ARG A 71 3.04 -1.00 11.01
N VAL A 72 2.77 -2.14 10.42
CA VAL A 72 3.17 -3.45 10.95
C VAL A 72 4.61 -3.72 10.53
N ILE A 73 5.46 -4.01 11.50
CA ILE A 73 6.82 -4.52 11.26
C ILE A 73 6.79 -6.04 11.31
N LYS A 74 6.07 -6.60 12.29
CA LYS A 74 5.96 -8.03 12.50
C LYS A 74 4.66 -8.38 13.21
N SER A 75 4.09 -9.51 12.83
CA SER A 75 2.90 -10.08 13.48
C SER A 75 3.21 -11.45 14.04
N TYR A 76 2.69 -11.76 15.22
CA TYR A 76 2.90 -13.03 15.91
C TYR A 76 1.58 -13.79 16.03
N GLY A 77 1.47 -14.98 15.41
CA GLY A 77 0.31 -15.84 15.57
C GLY A 77 -0.91 -15.50 14.70
N THR A 78 -0.72 -14.72 13.63
CA THR A 78 -1.73 -14.52 12.57
C THR A 78 -1.23 -15.10 11.25
N LYS A 79 -2.16 -15.62 10.44
CA LYS A 79 -1.91 -15.96 9.04
C LYS A 79 -2.07 -14.71 8.18
N GLY A 80 -1.35 -14.66 7.06
CA GLY A 80 -1.43 -13.58 6.09
C GLY A 80 -0.48 -12.41 6.37
N SER A 81 -0.14 -11.68 5.31
CA SER A 81 0.68 -10.46 5.33
C SER A 81 -0.21 -9.26 5.07
N PHE A 82 -0.14 -8.27 5.95
CA PHE A 82 -0.81 -6.97 5.84
C PHE A 82 0.15 -5.89 6.33
N ASP A 83 -0.09 -4.66 5.92
CA ASP A 83 0.94 -3.63 6.02
C ASP A 83 0.69 -2.68 7.19
N THR A 84 -0.58 -2.41 7.51
CA THR A 84 -0.95 -1.50 8.59
C THR A 84 -2.16 -2.02 9.40
N ILE A 85 -2.37 -1.43 10.57
CA ILE A 85 -3.55 -1.67 11.41
C ILE A 85 -4.17 -0.31 11.77
N ASP A 86 -5.47 -0.19 11.62
CA ASP A 86 -6.24 0.92 12.21
C ASP A 86 -6.52 0.59 13.68
N LEU A 87 -5.92 1.35 14.60
CA LEU A 87 -6.07 1.13 16.04
C LEU A 87 -7.46 1.49 16.59
N LYS A 88 -8.29 2.21 15.82
CA LYS A 88 -9.67 2.54 16.24
C LYS A 88 -10.61 1.38 15.98
N THR A 89 -10.42 0.71 14.85
CA THR A 89 -11.29 -0.39 14.40
C THR A 89 -10.67 -1.77 14.59
N ASN A 90 -9.38 -1.83 14.93
CA ASN A 90 -8.54 -3.03 14.99
C ASN A 90 -8.46 -3.80 13.65
N LYS A 91 -8.82 -3.15 12.55
CA LYS A 91 -8.80 -3.77 11.23
C LYS A 91 -7.40 -3.78 10.62
N ARG A 92 -7.08 -4.88 9.96
CA ARG A 92 -5.85 -5.12 9.21
C ARG A 92 -6.00 -4.60 7.79
N GLN A 93 -5.07 -3.76 7.37
CA GLN A 93 -5.15 -3.01 6.12
C GLN A 93 -3.98 -3.38 5.20
N GLN A 94 -4.28 -3.58 3.92
CA GLN A 94 -3.27 -3.75 2.87
C GLN A 94 -3.16 -2.43 2.09
N ILE A 95 -1.94 -1.97 1.91
CA ILE A 95 -1.60 -0.75 1.20
C ILE A 95 -0.86 -1.13 -0.08
N LYS A 96 -1.28 -0.53 -1.19
CA LYS A 96 -0.55 -0.58 -2.44
C LYS A 96 -0.28 0.82 -2.93
N ALA A 97 0.82 1.01 -3.64
CA ALA A 97 1.21 2.31 -4.13
C ALA A 97 1.87 2.17 -5.50
N SER A 98 1.71 3.21 -6.32
CA SER A 98 2.35 3.28 -7.63
C SER A 98 2.87 4.67 -7.93
N SER A 99 4.03 4.71 -8.59
CA SER A 99 4.65 5.91 -9.14
C SER A 99 4.74 5.85 -10.68
N SER A 100 3.89 5.05 -11.31
CA SER A 100 3.73 4.90 -12.76
C SER A 100 2.38 4.26 -13.10
N TYR A 101 2.05 4.11 -14.38
CA TYR A 101 0.90 3.31 -14.85
C TYR A 101 1.15 1.78 -14.82
N GLY A 102 2.30 1.34 -14.32
CA GLY A 102 2.64 -0.09 -14.25
C GLY A 102 1.74 -0.89 -13.30
N PRO A 103 1.73 -2.22 -13.43
CA PRO A 103 0.91 -3.08 -12.59
C PRO A 103 1.42 -3.11 -11.15
N THR A 104 0.48 -3.19 -10.21
CA THR A 104 0.72 -3.44 -8.79
C THR A 104 0.77 -4.94 -8.53
N THR A 105 1.69 -5.39 -7.68
CA THR A 105 1.87 -6.81 -7.36
C THR A 105 1.37 -7.15 -5.95
N PHE A 106 0.67 -8.28 -5.83
CA PHE A 106 0.31 -8.88 -4.54
C PHE A 106 1.19 -10.06 -4.19
N GLY A 107 1.42 -10.23 -2.88
CA GLY A 107 2.00 -11.47 -2.38
C GLY A 107 0.96 -12.59 -2.41
N PRO A 108 1.39 -13.86 -2.51
CA PRO A 108 0.49 -15.01 -2.43
C PRO A 108 -0.22 -15.11 -1.06
N SER A 109 0.38 -14.53 -0.02
CA SER A 109 -0.16 -14.49 1.35
C SER A 109 -0.73 -13.11 1.74
N SER A 110 -0.87 -12.17 0.80
CA SER A 110 -1.48 -10.87 1.08
C SER A 110 -2.89 -11.05 1.64
N PHE A 111 -3.18 -10.32 2.71
CA PHE A 111 -4.43 -10.41 3.47
C PHE A 111 -4.85 -9.01 3.93
N TRP A 112 -6.14 -8.75 4.02
CA TRP A 112 -6.72 -7.58 4.67
C TRP A 112 -8.12 -7.94 5.17
N ASP A 113 -8.65 -7.19 6.13
CA ASP A 113 -10.04 -7.33 6.55
C ASP A 113 -10.99 -6.77 5.47
N PRO A 114 -12.27 -7.18 5.41
CA PRO A 114 -13.17 -6.79 4.34
C PRO A 114 -13.22 -5.27 4.11
N ASP A 115 -13.03 -4.90 2.85
CA ASP A 115 -12.93 -3.52 2.34
C ASP A 115 -11.80 -2.70 3.00
N GLU A 116 -10.66 -3.31 3.36
CA GLU A 116 -9.48 -2.62 3.92
C GLU A 116 -8.25 -2.66 3.01
N LEU A 117 -8.47 -2.62 1.70
CA LEU A 117 -7.43 -2.38 0.69
C LEU A 117 -7.40 -0.89 0.33
N TYR A 118 -6.20 -0.32 0.35
CA TYR A 118 -5.97 1.07 -0.05
C TYR A 118 -4.93 1.16 -1.15
N TRP A 119 -5.13 2.12 -2.06
CA TRP A 119 -4.18 2.42 -3.13
C TRP A 119 -3.74 3.88 -3.06
N MET A 120 -2.43 4.10 -3.19
CA MET A 120 -1.82 5.42 -3.18
C MET A 120 -1.27 5.77 -4.56
N ASP A 121 -1.79 6.84 -5.16
CA ASP A 121 -1.36 7.32 -6.48
C ASP A 121 -0.32 8.44 -6.34
N PHE A 122 0.96 8.12 -6.55
CA PHE A 122 2.07 9.09 -6.63
C PHE A 122 2.33 9.56 -8.06
N PHE A 123 1.53 9.11 -9.05
CA PHE A 123 1.69 9.44 -10.46
C PHE A 123 0.50 10.23 -11.00
N ARG A 124 0.27 11.38 -10.38
CA ARG A 124 -0.85 12.27 -10.66
C ARG A 124 -0.53 13.09 -11.90
N ASN A 125 -1.46 13.11 -12.86
CA ASN A 125 -1.29 13.84 -14.13
C ASN A 125 0.05 13.57 -14.83
N GLY A 126 0.56 12.33 -14.74
CA GLY A 126 1.84 11.93 -15.33
C GLY A 126 3.07 12.48 -14.61
N LYS A 127 2.95 13.00 -13.38
CA LYS A 127 4.03 13.63 -12.62
C LYS A 127 4.24 12.96 -11.26
N ILE A 128 5.49 12.97 -10.82
CA ILE A 128 5.92 12.55 -9.48
C ILE A 128 6.52 13.80 -8.81
N ASP A 129 5.70 14.56 -8.10
CA ASP A 129 6.06 15.86 -7.52
C ASP A 129 6.08 15.86 -5.98
N GLY A 130 5.90 14.69 -5.37
CA GLY A 130 5.78 14.55 -3.93
C GLY A 130 4.37 14.80 -3.39
N THR A 131 3.38 14.90 -4.28
CA THR A 131 1.96 14.80 -3.91
C THR A 131 1.41 13.41 -4.24
N PHE A 132 0.38 12.99 -3.51
CA PHE A 132 -0.31 11.73 -3.76
C PHE A 132 -1.77 11.78 -3.32
N ASP A 133 -2.58 10.90 -3.92
CA ASP A 133 -3.97 10.68 -3.54
C ASP A 133 -4.12 9.29 -2.91
N ILE A 134 -5.07 9.14 -1.99
CA ILE A 134 -5.38 7.86 -1.31
C ILE A 134 -6.79 7.43 -1.71
N TYR A 135 -6.91 6.20 -2.21
CA TYR A 135 -8.16 5.57 -2.58
C TYR A 135 -8.43 4.41 -1.64
N LYS A 136 -9.69 4.28 -1.21
CA LYS A 136 -10.20 3.05 -0.61
C LYS A 136 -10.73 2.18 -1.74
N ILE A 137 -10.32 0.91 -1.78
CA ILE A 137 -10.66 0.00 -2.87
C ILE A 137 -11.66 -1.03 -2.35
N PRO A 138 -12.93 -0.97 -2.79
CA PRO A 138 -13.89 -2.00 -2.46
C PRO A 138 -13.46 -3.37 -2.99
N ASP A 139 -13.57 -4.40 -2.15
CA ASP A 139 -13.08 -5.75 -2.44
C ASP A 139 -13.74 -6.32 -3.70
N LYS A 140 -15.01 -6.00 -3.91
CA LYS A 140 -15.78 -6.41 -5.08
C LYS A 140 -15.09 -6.04 -6.40
N TYR A 141 -14.34 -4.95 -6.47
CA TYR A 141 -13.65 -4.55 -7.70
C TYR A 141 -12.35 -5.33 -7.90
N VAL A 142 -11.66 -5.66 -6.80
CA VAL A 142 -10.43 -6.47 -6.83
C VAL A 142 -10.75 -7.90 -7.25
N TYR A 143 -11.74 -8.53 -6.61
CA TYR A 143 -12.08 -9.93 -6.88
C TYR A 143 -12.86 -10.14 -8.18
N LYS A 144 -13.51 -9.10 -8.72
CA LYS A 144 -14.07 -9.12 -10.08
C LYS A 144 -13.02 -8.90 -11.16
N SER A 145 -11.95 -8.16 -10.85
CA SER A 145 -10.90 -7.88 -11.84
C SER A 145 -10.14 -9.16 -12.19
N SER A 146 -10.10 -9.49 -13.47
CA SER A 146 -9.25 -10.58 -13.97
C SER A 146 -7.80 -10.09 -14.03
N VAL A 147 -6.86 -10.92 -13.57
CA VAL A 147 -5.42 -10.64 -13.65
C VAL A 147 -4.93 -10.82 -15.10
N ASN A 148 -5.53 -11.76 -15.81
CA ASN A 148 -5.39 -11.97 -17.25
C ASN A 148 -6.72 -12.50 -17.82
N LYS A 149 -6.76 -12.98 -19.07
CA LYS A 149 -8.00 -13.46 -19.70
C LYS A 149 -8.65 -14.64 -18.97
N GLU A 150 -7.89 -15.42 -18.21
CA GLU A 150 -8.27 -16.73 -17.69
C GLU A 150 -8.29 -16.79 -16.16
N GLU A 151 -7.50 -15.96 -15.48
CA GLU A 151 -7.25 -16.06 -14.04
C GLU A 151 -7.67 -14.80 -13.29
N ARG A 152 -8.33 -14.99 -12.15
CA ARG A 152 -8.56 -13.97 -11.12
C ARG A 152 -7.38 -13.89 -10.15
N LEU A 153 -7.41 -12.87 -9.29
CA LEU A 153 -6.43 -12.71 -8.21
C LEU A 153 -6.37 -13.94 -7.29
N SER A 154 -7.53 -14.48 -6.92
CA SER A 154 -7.65 -15.68 -6.09
C SER A 154 -6.97 -16.90 -6.71
N ASP A 155 -7.08 -17.05 -8.02
CA ASP A 155 -6.62 -18.23 -8.75
C ASP A 155 -5.08 -18.26 -8.77
N GLN A 156 -4.47 -17.11 -9.02
CA GLN A 156 -3.03 -16.97 -8.94
C GLN A 156 -2.50 -17.09 -7.50
N GLN A 157 -3.22 -16.59 -6.49
CA GLN A 157 -2.83 -16.78 -5.09
C GLN A 157 -2.90 -18.25 -4.66
N ALA A 158 -3.92 -19.00 -5.09
CA ALA A 158 -4.07 -20.43 -4.82
C ALA A 158 -2.89 -21.24 -5.43
N GLN A 159 -2.40 -20.82 -6.59
CA GLN A 159 -1.20 -21.36 -7.23
C GLN A 159 0.12 -20.86 -6.61
N LYS A 160 0.07 -20.10 -5.49
CA LYS A 160 1.23 -19.46 -4.85
C LYS A 160 1.99 -18.47 -5.76
N ARG A 161 1.35 -17.98 -6.82
CA ARG A 161 1.89 -16.96 -7.73
C ARG A 161 1.63 -15.55 -7.18
N ARG A 162 2.23 -14.54 -7.82
CA ARG A 162 2.09 -13.13 -7.47
C ARG A 162 1.17 -12.42 -8.49
N PRO A 163 -0.11 -12.19 -8.15
CA PRO A 163 -1.04 -11.45 -8.99
C PRO A 163 -0.51 -10.06 -9.33
N ARG A 164 -0.63 -9.66 -10.60
CA ARG A 164 -0.25 -8.32 -11.08
C ARG A 164 -1.44 -7.62 -11.69
N ILE A 165 -1.94 -6.56 -11.06
CA ILE A 165 -3.15 -5.84 -11.48
C ILE A 165 -2.80 -4.39 -11.82
N GLY A 166 -3.28 -3.91 -12.97
CA GLY A 166 -3.20 -2.49 -13.35
C GLY A 166 -4.24 -1.65 -12.63
N PHE A 167 -4.04 -1.33 -11.34
CA PHE A 167 -5.02 -0.66 -10.46
C PHE A 167 -5.68 0.57 -11.09
N LYS A 168 -4.86 1.50 -11.59
CA LYS A 168 -5.37 2.77 -12.13
C LYS A 168 -6.38 2.53 -13.24
N LYS A 169 -6.00 1.76 -14.27
CA LYS A 169 -6.86 1.49 -15.41
C LYS A 169 -8.06 0.59 -15.05
N VAL A 170 -7.80 -0.57 -14.44
CA VAL A 170 -8.80 -1.65 -14.30
C VAL A 170 -9.72 -1.45 -13.10
N ILE A 171 -9.28 -0.70 -12.09
CA ILE A 171 -10.06 -0.52 -10.85
C ILE A 171 -10.51 0.91 -10.71
N ILE A 172 -9.62 1.90 -10.81
CA ILE A 172 -9.95 3.30 -10.55
C ILE A 172 -10.74 3.91 -11.70
N ASP A 173 -10.18 3.91 -12.90
CA ASP A 173 -10.75 4.61 -14.06
C ASP A 173 -12.05 3.94 -14.52
N GLU A 174 -12.07 2.61 -14.62
CA GLU A 174 -13.27 1.83 -15.01
C GLU A 174 -14.46 2.03 -14.06
N ASN A 175 -14.19 2.16 -12.76
CA ASN A 175 -15.25 2.32 -11.76
C ASN A 175 -15.42 3.77 -11.30
N LYS A 176 -14.70 4.72 -11.89
CA LYS A 176 -14.71 6.15 -11.56
C LYS A 176 -14.57 6.39 -10.05
N LEU A 177 -13.64 5.67 -9.42
CA LEU A 177 -13.43 5.79 -7.98
C LEU A 177 -12.78 7.13 -7.67
N GLU A 178 -13.34 7.83 -6.68
CA GLU A 178 -12.78 9.05 -6.15
C GLU A 178 -11.86 8.75 -4.96
N PRO A 179 -10.75 9.48 -4.80
CA PRO A 179 -9.88 9.29 -3.65
C PRO A 179 -10.56 9.82 -2.38
N ILE A 180 -10.40 9.07 -1.30
CA ILE A 180 -10.85 9.44 0.05
C ILE A 180 -9.99 10.55 0.66
N LYS A 181 -8.78 10.77 0.12
CA LYS A 181 -7.92 11.90 0.47
C LYS A 181 -7.14 12.38 -0.75
N LYS A 182 -7.24 13.67 -1.06
CA LYS A 182 -6.63 14.32 -2.23
C LYS A 182 -5.44 15.18 -1.83
N ASN A 183 -4.47 15.32 -2.74
CA ASN A 183 -3.35 16.26 -2.63
C ASN A 183 -2.54 16.12 -1.33
N CYS A 184 -2.39 14.90 -0.82
CA CYS A 184 -1.51 14.66 0.33
C CYS A 184 -0.08 15.01 -0.07
N GLN A 185 0.68 15.59 0.85
CA GLN A 185 2.05 16.00 0.59
C GLN A 185 3.02 15.14 1.39
N ILE A 186 4.13 14.73 0.80
CA ILE A 186 5.20 14.04 1.52
C ILE A 186 5.90 14.97 2.51
#